data_AF-A0A2Z6NGB8-F1
#
_entry.id   AF-A0A2Z6NGB8-F1
#
_cell.length_a   1.000
_cell.length_b   1.000
_cell.length_c   1.000
_cell.angle_alpha   90.00
_cell.angle_beta   90.00
_cell.angle_gamma   90.00
#
_symmetry.space_group_name_H-M   'P 1'
#
loop_
_entity.id
_entity.type
_entity.pdbx_description
1 polymer ?
#
loop_
_entity_poly.entity_id
_entity_poly.type
_entity_poly.pdbx_seq_one_letter_code
_entity_poly.pdbx_strand_id
1 'polypeptide(L)'
;MSIDPKLFVSNFPVVTGTLALLICGKTILVSLMGRIFGISLISALRAGLLLAPGGEFAFVAFGEAVNQTDDLQDHIIICGFGRVGQIIAQLLSERLIPFVALDVRSERVAVGRALDLPVYFGDAGSREVLHKVGAERACAAAITLDTPGANYRTVWALSKYFPNVKTFVRAHDVDHGLNLEKAGATAVVPETLEPSLQLAAAVLAQAKLPASEISATINEFRCRHLAELTELCEASGSSLGYGYTRIMSKSKSQSPDTLDLDETQVSEGTLAV
;
A
#
# COMPACT_ATOMS: atom_id res chain seq x y z
N MET A 1 1.50 18.37 -21.50
CA MET A 1 2.01 19.62 -22.12
C MET A 1 2.31 19.33 -23.58
N SER A 2 1.63 19.98 -24.54
CA SER A 2 2.00 19.87 -25.96
C SER A 2 3.11 20.88 -26.26
N ILE A 3 4.30 20.39 -26.61
CA ILE A 3 5.40 21.26 -27.06
C ILE A 3 5.10 21.68 -28.49
N ASP A 4 4.85 22.97 -28.71
CA ASP A 4 4.64 23.52 -30.05
C ASP A 4 5.96 23.53 -30.85
N PRO A 5 6.09 22.72 -31.93
CA PRO A 5 7.35 22.57 -32.66
C PRO A 5 7.84 23.89 -33.27
N LYS A 6 6.89 24.76 -33.65
CA LYS A 6 7.20 26.07 -34.25
C LYS A 6 7.78 27.06 -33.25
N LEU A 7 7.39 26.98 -31.97
CA LEU A 7 7.90 27.82 -30.89
C LEU A 7 9.31 27.39 -30.46
N PHE A 8 9.59 26.09 -30.54
CA PHE A 8 10.93 25.54 -30.25
C PHE A 8 11.96 25.94 -31.32
N VAL A 9 11.58 25.85 -32.60
CA VAL A 9 12.49 26.21 -33.71
C VAL A 9 12.80 27.71 -33.72
N SER A 10 11.84 28.57 -33.38
CA SER A 10 12.08 30.02 -33.30
C SER A 10 12.96 30.44 -32.13
N ASN A 11 12.87 29.74 -31.00
CA ASN A 11 13.69 30.01 -29.80
C ASN A 11 14.96 29.16 -29.73
N PHE A 12 15.27 28.39 -30.78
CA PHE A 12 16.42 27.49 -30.79
C PHE A 12 17.76 28.16 -30.42
N PRO A 13 18.09 29.38 -30.88
CA PRO A 13 19.33 30.06 -30.47
C PRO A 13 19.35 30.42 -28.97
N VAL A 14 18.19 30.79 -28.42
CA VAL A 14 18.05 31.15 -27.01
C VAL A 14 18.14 29.90 -26.14
N VAL A 15 17.49 28.80 -26.54
CA VAL A 15 17.51 27.51 -25.83
C VAL A 15 18.91 26.89 -25.83
N THR A 16 19.58 26.91 -26.97
CA THR A 16 20.97 26.42 -27.06
C THR A 16 21.94 27.30 -26.27
N GLY A 17 21.76 28.62 -26.29
CA GLY A 17 22.54 29.57 -25.49
C GLY A 17 22.37 29.37 -23.98
N THR A 18 21.14 29.24 -23.50
CA THR A 18 20.87 29.01 -22.07
C THR A 18 21.37 27.65 -21.61
N LEU A 19 21.19 26.59 -22.41
CA LEU A 19 21.71 25.25 -22.12
C LEU A 19 23.25 25.25 -22.03
N ALA A 20 23.93 25.85 -23.00
CA ALA A 20 25.39 25.95 -23.01
C ALA A 20 25.91 26.74 -21.80
N LEU A 21 25.25 27.86 -21.45
CA LEU A 21 25.58 28.65 -20.27
C LEU A 21 25.45 27.81 -18.98
N LEU A 22 24.36 27.03 -18.86
CA LEU A 22 24.06 26.24 -17.67
C LEU A 22 25.04 25.07 -17.49
N ILE A 23 25.37 24.36 -18.58
CA ILE A 23 26.36 23.25 -18.57
C ILE A 23 27.76 23.78 -18.26
N CYS A 24 28.19 24.87 -18.92
CA CYS A 24 29.49 25.48 -18.65
C CYS A 24 29.58 26.00 -17.21
N GLY A 25 28.54 26.68 -16.72
CA GLY A 25 28.47 27.18 -15.35
C GLY A 25 28.60 26.06 -14.30
N LYS A 26 27.84 24.97 -14.45
CA LYS A 26 27.93 23.79 -13.55
C LYS A 26 29.30 23.12 -13.63
N THR A 27 29.86 22.98 -14.83
CA THR A 27 31.20 22.38 -15.02
C THR A 27 32.27 23.19 -14.30
N ILE A 28 32.23 24.52 -14.41
CA ILE A 28 33.14 25.43 -13.71
C ILE A 28 32.96 25.31 -12.19
N LEU A 29 31.71 25.30 -11.70
CA LEU A 29 31.42 25.21 -10.27
C LEU A 29 31.92 23.89 -9.65
N VAL A 30 31.63 22.75 -10.29
CA VAL A 30 32.08 21.43 -9.84
C VAL A 30 33.61 21.30 -9.93
N SER A 31 34.22 21.83 -10.98
CA SER A 31 35.68 21.83 -11.14
C SER A 31 36.38 22.71 -10.09
N LEU A 32 35.82 23.88 -9.77
CA LEU A 32 36.35 24.79 -8.76
C LEU A 32 36.22 24.20 -7.35
N MET A 33 35.10 23.55 -7.05
CA MET A 33 34.94 22.76 -5.82
C MET A 33 35.98 21.65 -5.74
N GLY A 34 36.16 20.85 -6.80
CA GLY A 34 37.19 19.81 -6.84
C GLY A 34 38.61 20.35 -6.58
N ARG A 35 38.91 21.55 -7.06
CA ARG A 35 40.19 22.21 -6.80
C ARG A 35 40.37 22.62 -5.33
N ILE A 36 39.30 23.06 -4.65
CA ILE A 36 39.33 23.37 -3.21
C ILE A 36 39.64 22.12 -2.38
N PHE A 37 39.23 20.93 -2.85
CA PHE A 37 39.56 19.64 -2.24
C PHE A 37 40.94 19.07 -2.64
N GLY A 38 41.80 19.86 -3.30
CA GLY A 38 43.17 19.46 -3.64
C GLY A 38 43.30 18.54 -4.86
N ILE A 39 42.25 18.43 -5.69
CA ILE A 39 42.26 17.63 -6.91
C ILE A 39 43.02 18.38 -8.03
N SER A 40 43.79 17.65 -8.84
CA SER A 40 44.47 18.22 -10.00
C SER A 40 43.49 18.79 -11.03
N LEU A 41 43.87 19.88 -11.70
CA LEU A 41 43.01 20.64 -12.62
C LEU A 41 42.34 19.76 -13.69
N ILE A 42 43.09 18.79 -14.24
CA ILE A 42 42.63 17.87 -15.28
C ILE A 42 41.56 16.93 -14.74
N SER A 43 41.74 16.41 -13.53
CA SER A 43 40.78 15.52 -12.87
C SER A 43 39.52 16.27 -12.42
N ALA A 44 39.66 17.51 -11.95
CA ALA A 44 38.53 18.35 -11.57
C ALA A 44 37.69 18.78 -12.77
N LEU A 45 38.31 19.14 -13.90
CA LEU A 45 37.61 19.39 -15.17
C LEU A 45 36.89 18.15 -15.69
N ARG A 46 37.56 16.99 -15.65
CA ARG A 46 36.97 15.72 -16.07
C ARG A 46 35.77 15.33 -15.19
N ALA A 47 35.88 15.50 -13.87
CA ALA A 47 34.77 15.26 -12.95
C ALA A 47 33.61 16.26 -13.17
N GLY A 48 33.92 17.54 -13.37
CA GLY A 48 32.93 18.57 -13.69
C GLY A 48 32.15 18.28 -14.96
N LEU A 49 32.84 17.88 -16.03
CA LEU A 49 32.22 17.57 -17.32
C LEU A 49 31.37 16.29 -17.28
N LEU A 50 31.74 15.31 -16.44
CA LEU A 50 30.98 14.06 -16.28
C LEU A 50 29.78 14.21 -15.34
N LEU A 51 29.89 15.02 -14.28
CA LEU A 51 28.84 15.17 -13.26
C LEU A 51 27.83 16.27 -13.58
N ALA A 52 28.25 17.37 -14.24
CA ALA A 52 27.37 18.50 -14.52
C ALA A 52 26.11 18.14 -15.34
N PRO A 53 26.19 17.26 -16.36
CA PRO A 53 25.00 16.79 -17.09
C PRO A 53 24.23 15.70 -16.33
N GLY A 54 24.89 14.90 -15.50
CA GLY A 54 24.29 13.71 -14.86
C GLY A 54 23.11 14.02 -13.93
N GLY A 55 23.11 15.19 -13.27
CA GLY A 55 22.01 15.60 -12.40
C GLY A 55 20.69 15.90 -13.13
N GLU A 56 20.75 16.31 -14.39
CA GLU A 56 19.55 16.58 -15.20
C GLU A 56 18.90 15.27 -15.68
N PHE A 57 19.71 14.26 -16.00
CA PHE A 57 19.24 12.91 -16.30
C PHE A 57 18.66 12.20 -15.07
N ALA A 58 19.19 12.45 -13.88
CA ALA A 58 18.62 11.94 -12.64
C ALA A 58 17.18 12.46 -12.46
N PHE A 59 16.95 13.77 -12.62
CA PHE A 59 15.61 14.35 -12.49
C PHE A 59 14.62 13.83 -13.55
N VAL A 60 15.07 13.67 -14.79
CA VAL A 60 14.25 13.07 -15.86
C VAL A 60 13.95 11.59 -15.55
N ALA A 61 14.93 10.81 -15.10
CA ALA A 61 14.73 9.41 -14.74
C ALA A 61 13.80 9.24 -13.53
N PHE A 62 13.89 10.11 -12.52
CA PHE A 62 12.96 10.14 -11.39
C PHE A 62 11.54 10.52 -11.85
N GLY A 63 11.40 11.53 -12.72
CA GLY A 63 10.09 11.93 -13.26
C GLY A 63 9.43 10.84 -14.11
N GLU A 64 10.23 10.06 -14.85
CA GLU A 64 9.74 8.95 -15.66
C GLU A 64 9.37 7.74 -14.79
N ALA A 65 10.17 7.40 -13.78
CA ALA A 65 9.90 6.30 -12.85
C ALA A 65 8.60 6.49 -12.05
N VAL A 66 8.23 7.74 -11.75
CA VAL A 66 6.96 8.07 -11.07
C VAL A 66 5.74 7.87 -11.99
N ASN A 67 5.94 7.82 -13.31
CA ASN A 67 4.85 7.76 -14.28
C ASN A 67 4.59 6.35 -14.86
N GLN A 68 5.47 5.38 -14.62
CA GLN A 68 5.36 4.05 -15.23
C GLN A 68 4.69 3.04 -14.28
N THR A 69 3.38 2.89 -14.42
CA THR A 69 2.65 1.75 -13.86
C THR A 69 3.04 0.41 -14.45
N ASP A 70 3.78 0.39 -15.57
CA ASP A 70 4.13 -0.83 -16.31
C ASP A 70 5.28 -1.62 -15.64
N ASP A 71 6.08 -0.99 -14.76
CA ASP A 71 7.23 -1.64 -14.13
C ASP A 71 6.97 -2.14 -12.69
N LEU A 72 5.96 -1.61 -11.99
CA LEU A 72 5.54 -2.02 -10.63
C LEU A 72 5.23 -3.52 -10.39
N GLN A 73 6.16 -4.31 -9.85
CA GLN A 73 5.88 -5.70 -9.42
C GLN A 73 5.50 -5.74 -7.93
N ASP A 74 4.69 -6.74 -7.53
CA ASP A 74 4.28 -6.96 -6.14
C ASP A 74 3.66 -5.73 -5.45
N HIS A 75 3.08 -4.83 -6.23
CA HIS A 75 2.48 -3.59 -5.73
C HIS A 75 1.07 -3.80 -5.22
N ILE A 76 0.60 -2.81 -4.46
CA ILE A 76 -0.77 -2.77 -3.94
C ILE A 76 -1.65 -1.90 -4.83
N ILE A 77 -2.84 -2.39 -5.19
CA ILE A 77 -3.83 -1.60 -5.92
C ILE A 77 -4.80 -0.98 -4.91
N ILE A 78 -4.99 0.34 -4.95
CA ILE A 78 -6.01 1.03 -4.16
C ILE A 78 -7.18 1.38 -5.08
N CYS A 79 -8.31 0.70 -4.89
CA CYS A 79 -9.54 0.99 -5.60
C CYS A 79 -10.38 1.99 -4.80
N GLY A 80 -10.40 3.24 -5.24
CA GLY A 80 -11.01 4.39 -4.57
C GLY A 80 -9.96 5.26 -3.88
N PHE A 81 -9.87 6.53 -4.27
CA PHE A 81 -8.96 7.53 -3.70
C PHE A 81 -9.72 8.62 -2.92
N GLY A 82 -10.75 8.17 -2.17
CA GLY A 82 -11.49 8.98 -1.21
C GLY A 82 -10.77 9.09 0.14
N ARG A 83 -11.52 9.38 1.20
CA ARG A 83 -10.96 9.56 2.56
C ARG A 83 -10.15 8.35 3.02
N VAL A 84 -10.72 7.15 2.92
CA VAL A 84 -10.06 5.91 3.37
C VAL A 84 -8.90 5.55 2.45
N GLY A 85 -9.10 5.60 1.13
CA GLY A 85 -8.03 5.31 0.15
C GLY A 85 -6.83 6.24 0.26
N GLN A 86 -7.04 7.53 0.56
CA GLN A 86 -5.97 8.50 0.80
C GLN A 86 -5.16 8.16 2.06
N ILE A 87 -5.82 7.75 3.15
CA ILE A 87 -5.14 7.31 4.37
C ILE A 87 -4.27 6.08 4.09
N ILE A 88 -4.80 5.10 3.35
CA ILE A 88 -4.05 3.90 2.97
C ILE A 88 -2.85 4.29 2.08
N ALA A 89 -3.07 5.11 1.05
CA ALA A 89 -2.01 5.59 0.16
C ALA A 89 -0.89 6.31 0.92
N GLN A 90 -1.25 7.16 1.89
CA GLN A 90 -0.30 7.86 2.74
C GLN A 90 0.54 6.86 3.55
N LEU A 91 -0.10 5.89 4.21
CA LEU A 91 0.60 4.88 5.01
C LEU A 91 1.54 4.01 4.16
N LEU A 92 1.13 3.65 2.94
CA LEU A 92 1.97 2.89 2.01
C LEU A 92 3.14 3.73 1.51
N SER A 93 2.90 5.00 1.19
CA SER A 93 3.94 5.95 0.77
C SER A 93 5.00 6.16 1.86
N GLU A 94 4.57 6.37 3.11
CA GLU A 94 5.47 6.53 4.26
C GLU A 94 6.36 5.30 4.50
N ARG A 95 5.86 4.12 4.15
CA ARG A 95 6.60 2.85 4.26
C ARG A 95 7.34 2.46 2.99
N LEU A 96 7.32 3.30 1.95
CA LEU A 96 7.92 3.05 0.64
C LEU A 96 7.40 1.74 0.00
N ILE A 97 6.14 1.38 0.28
CA ILE A 97 5.49 0.22 -0.32
C ILE A 97 4.94 0.65 -1.68
N PRO A 98 5.31 -0.02 -2.78
CA PRO A 98 4.81 0.31 -4.12
C PRO A 98 3.29 0.15 -4.20
N PHE A 99 2.59 1.16 -4.69
CA PHE A 99 1.15 1.09 -4.90
C PHE A 99 0.70 1.89 -6.12
N VAL A 100 -0.51 1.60 -6.58
CA VAL A 100 -1.21 2.39 -7.60
C VAL A 100 -2.64 2.62 -7.13
N ALA A 101 -3.14 3.85 -7.24
CA ALA A 101 -4.51 4.17 -6.85
C ALA A 101 -5.39 4.50 -8.05
N LEU A 102 -6.66 4.12 -7.97
CA LEU A 102 -7.69 4.36 -8.97
C LEU A 102 -8.86 5.13 -8.36
N ASP A 103 -9.34 6.18 -9.03
CA ASP A 103 -10.61 6.82 -8.69
C ASP A 103 -11.36 7.27 -9.95
N VAL A 104 -12.68 7.27 -9.90
CA VAL A 104 -13.56 7.72 -10.99
C VAL A 104 -13.76 9.24 -10.98
N ARG A 105 -13.31 9.94 -9.94
CA ARG A 105 -13.41 11.39 -9.79
C ARG A 105 -12.09 12.06 -10.14
N SER A 106 -12.08 12.81 -11.24
CA SER A 106 -10.88 13.51 -11.72
C SER A 106 -10.34 14.51 -10.70
N GLU A 107 -11.19 15.10 -9.86
CA GLU A 107 -10.75 16.04 -8.82
C GLU A 107 -9.85 15.34 -7.79
N ARG A 108 -10.22 14.12 -7.36
CA ARG A 108 -9.43 13.33 -6.40
C ARG A 108 -8.10 12.88 -7.02
N VAL A 109 -8.13 12.50 -8.31
CA VAL A 109 -6.94 12.13 -9.07
C VAL A 109 -5.98 13.33 -9.18
N ALA A 110 -6.49 14.52 -9.48
CA ALA A 110 -5.68 15.74 -9.57
C ALA A 110 -5.00 16.07 -8.24
N VAL A 111 -5.71 15.93 -7.11
CA VAL A 111 -5.13 16.12 -5.77
C VAL A 111 -4.01 15.12 -5.51
N GLY A 112 -4.23 13.83 -5.78
CA GLY A 112 -3.20 12.81 -5.61
C GLY A 112 -1.96 13.06 -6.48
N ARG A 113 -2.17 13.47 -7.74
CA ARG A 113 -1.09 13.81 -8.66
C ARG A 113 -0.31 15.05 -8.28
N ALA A 114 -0.96 16.04 -7.69
CA ALA A 114 -0.28 17.22 -7.15
C ALA A 114 0.64 16.89 -5.97
N LEU A 115 0.44 15.73 -5.33
CA LEU A 115 1.28 15.18 -4.28
C LEU A 115 2.29 14.14 -4.80
N ASP A 116 2.50 14.08 -6.12
CA ASP A 116 3.37 13.10 -6.78
C ASP A 116 3.01 11.63 -6.49
N LEU A 117 1.74 11.36 -6.17
CA LEU A 117 1.25 10.01 -5.91
C LEU A 117 0.79 9.32 -7.22
N PRO A 118 0.98 8.00 -7.35
CA PRO A 118 0.60 7.21 -8.53
C PRO A 118 -0.92 6.96 -8.58
N VAL A 119 -1.70 8.02 -8.76
CA VAL A 119 -3.17 8.00 -8.80
C VAL A 119 -3.67 8.18 -10.24
N TYR A 120 -4.55 7.30 -10.71
CA TYR A 120 -5.05 7.30 -12.08
C TYR A 120 -6.57 7.36 -12.11
N PHE A 121 -7.09 7.96 -13.17
CA PHE A 121 -8.54 8.01 -13.42
C PHE A 121 -9.01 6.68 -14.02
N GLY A 122 -9.97 6.02 -13.39
CA GLY A 122 -10.54 4.78 -13.92
C GLY A 122 -11.58 4.11 -13.02
N ASP A 123 -12.49 3.36 -13.63
CA ASP A 123 -13.42 2.47 -12.91
C ASP A 123 -12.69 1.18 -12.53
N ALA A 124 -12.51 0.98 -11.21
CA ALA A 124 -11.92 -0.24 -10.66
C ALA A 124 -12.73 -1.51 -10.95
N GLY A 125 -14.01 -1.38 -11.32
CA GLY A 125 -14.84 -2.50 -11.76
C GLY A 125 -14.59 -2.93 -13.21
N SER A 126 -13.76 -2.20 -13.97
CA SER A 126 -13.43 -2.55 -15.37
C SER A 126 -12.17 -3.41 -15.45
N ARG A 127 -12.29 -4.57 -16.08
CA ARG A 127 -11.18 -5.50 -16.35
C ARG A 127 -10.03 -4.80 -17.10
N GLU A 128 -10.35 -3.93 -18.04
CA GLU A 128 -9.35 -3.24 -18.87
C GLU A 128 -8.51 -2.27 -18.04
N VAL A 129 -9.15 -1.56 -17.09
CA VAL A 129 -8.46 -0.66 -16.16
C VAL A 129 -7.56 -1.48 -15.23
N LEU A 130 -8.09 -2.57 -14.65
CA LEU A 130 -7.33 -3.47 -13.79
C LEU A 130 -6.11 -4.08 -14.49
N HIS A 131 -6.27 -4.50 -15.75
CA HIS A 131 -5.16 -5.01 -16.55
C HIS A 131 -4.09 -3.93 -16.79
N LYS A 132 -4.50 -2.70 -17.14
CA LYS A 132 -3.57 -1.59 -17.37
C LYS A 132 -2.77 -1.18 -16.14
N VAL A 133 -3.34 -1.30 -14.94
CA VAL A 133 -2.61 -1.03 -13.68
C VAL A 133 -1.77 -2.22 -13.21
N GLY A 134 -1.69 -3.29 -14.00
CA GLY A 134 -0.89 -4.46 -13.67
C GLY A 134 -1.51 -5.34 -12.59
N ALA A 135 -2.83 -5.53 -12.58
CA ALA A 135 -3.47 -6.44 -11.61
C ALA A 135 -2.93 -7.87 -11.65
N GLU A 136 -2.40 -8.34 -12.78
CA GLU A 136 -1.74 -9.67 -12.87
C GLU A 136 -0.48 -9.77 -11.99
N ARG A 137 0.15 -8.62 -11.73
CA ARG A 137 1.46 -8.47 -11.07
C ARG A 137 1.34 -7.98 -9.62
N ALA A 138 0.13 -7.57 -9.24
CA ALA A 138 -0.16 -7.00 -7.94
C ALA A 138 -0.23 -8.11 -6.87
N CYS A 139 0.24 -7.81 -5.67
CA CYS A 139 0.16 -8.75 -4.55
C CYS A 139 -1.22 -8.68 -3.85
N ALA A 140 -1.78 -7.47 -3.76
CA ALA A 140 -3.00 -7.20 -3.03
C ALA A 140 -3.76 -5.99 -3.60
N ALA A 141 -5.06 -5.93 -3.30
CA ALA A 141 -5.92 -4.81 -3.62
C ALA A 141 -6.72 -4.36 -2.39
N ALA A 142 -6.62 -3.08 -2.06
CA ALA A 142 -7.45 -2.42 -1.06
C ALA A 142 -8.64 -1.74 -1.75
N ILE A 143 -9.87 -2.17 -1.46
CA ILE A 143 -11.08 -1.74 -2.12
C ILE A 143 -11.88 -0.88 -1.15
N THR A 144 -11.94 0.42 -1.43
CA THR A 144 -12.47 1.45 -0.52
C THR A 144 -13.52 2.35 -1.16
N LEU A 145 -14.23 1.83 -2.17
CA LEU A 145 -15.23 2.58 -2.93
C LEU A 145 -16.45 2.90 -2.06
N ASP A 146 -17.10 4.02 -2.37
CA ASP A 146 -18.19 4.56 -1.56
C ASP A 146 -19.56 3.93 -1.88
N THR A 147 -19.68 3.14 -2.96
CA THR A 147 -20.95 2.51 -3.37
C THR A 147 -20.88 0.97 -3.27
N PRO A 148 -21.89 0.30 -2.68
CA PRO A 148 -21.90 -1.15 -2.54
C PRO A 148 -21.77 -1.89 -3.88
N GLY A 149 -22.45 -1.40 -4.92
CA GLY A 149 -22.38 -1.99 -6.26
C GLY A 149 -20.99 -1.90 -6.88
N ALA A 150 -20.25 -0.81 -6.67
CA ALA A 150 -18.88 -0.69 -7.19
C ALA A 150 -17.90 -1.57 -6.40
N ASN A 151 -18.05 -1.66 -5.08
CA ASN A 151 -17.28 -2.60 -4.25
C ASN A 151 -17.48 -4.04 -4.74
N TYR A 152 -18.73 -4.50 -4.85
CA TYR A 152 -19.05 -5.83 -5.33
C TYR A 152 -18.47 -6.12 -6.73
N ARG A 153 -18.69 -5.23 -7.69
CA ARG A 153 -18.16 -5.38 -9.06
C ARG A 153 -16.64 -5.48 -9.08
N THR A 154 -15.95 -4.68 -8.29
CA THR A 154 -14.48 -4.66 -8.21
C THR A 154 -13.94 -5.94 -7.60
N VAL A 155 -14.52 -6.39 -6.48
CA VAL A 155 -14.14 -7.65 -5.82
C VAL A 155 -14.38 -8.83 -6.75
N TRP A 156 -15.55 -8.89 -7.38
CA TRP A 156 -15.89 -9.96 -8.31
C TRP A 156 -14.96 -9.98 -9.53
N ALA A 157 -14.62 -8.81 -10.09
CA ALA A 157 -13.70 -8.71 -11.22
C ALA A 157 -12.28 -9.18 -10.85
N LEU A 158 -11.76 -8.75 -9.69
CA LEU A 158 -10.45 -9.19 -9.20
C LEU A 158 -10.43 -10.69 -8.91
N SER A 159 -11.43 -11.20 -8.19
CA SER A 159 -11.57 -12.62 -7.87
C SER A 159 -11.65 -13.49 -9.13
N LYS A 160 -12.40 -13.06 -10.15
CA LYS A 160 -12.62 -13.82 -11.38
C LYS A 160 -11.44 -13.80 -12.35
N TYR A 161 -10.85 -12.64 -12.58
CA TYR A 161 -9.81 -12.48 -13.62
C TYR A 161 -8.39 -12.52 -13.05
N PHE A 162 -8.20 -12.16 -11.78
CA PHE A 162 -6.90 -12.01 -11.13
C PHE A 162 -6.86 -12.73 -9.77
N PRO A 163 -7.04 -14.07 -9.73
CA PRO A 163 -7.21 -14.83 -8.48
C PRO A 163 -5.98 -14.80 -7.54
N ASN A 164 -4.82 -14.37 -8.05
CA ASN A 164 -3.60 -14.21 -7.27
C ASN A 164 -3.67 -13.00 -6.31
N VAL A 165 -4.46 -11.98 -6.66
CA VAL A 165 -4.54 -10.72 -5.91
C VAL A 165 -5.41 -10.90 -4.66
N LYS A 166 -4.85 -10.65 -3.47
CA LYS A 166 -5.62 -10.67 -2.22
C LYS A 166 -6.41 -9.39 -2.04
N THR A 167 -7.71 -9.53 -1.82
CA THR A 167 -8.66 -8.40 -1.77
C THR A 167 -9.06 -8.06 -0.35
N PHE A 168 -8.76 -6.83 0.07
CA PHE A 168 -9.14 -6.26 1.37
C PHE A 168 -10.19 -5.18 1.14
N VAL A 169 -11.40 -5.38 1.66
CA VAL A 169 -12.57 -4.59 1.24
C VAL A 169 -13.19 -3.84 2.41
N ARG A 170 -13.48 -2.56 2.20
CA ARG A 170 -14.33 -1.78 3.10
C ARG A 170 -15.79 -2.17 2.88
N ALA A 171 -16.45 -2.65 3.92
CA ALA A 171 -17.90 -2.83 3.94
C ALA A 171 -18.60 -1.65 4.61
N HIS A 172 -19.85 -1.41 4.22
CA HIS A 172 -20.70 -0.37 4.80
C HIS A 172 -21.44 -0.90 6.03
N ASP A 173 -21.92 -2.13 5.91
CA ASP A 173 -22.65 -2.87 6.94
C ASP A 173 -22.26 -4.36 6.91
N VAL A 174 -22.85 -5.11 7.83
CA VAL A 174 -22.65 -6.56 7.99
C VAL A 174 -23.13 -7.31 6.74
N ASP A 175 -24.34 -7.02 6.27
CA ASP A 175 -24.96 -7.72 5.14
C ASP A 175 -24.18 -7.52 3.82
N HIS A 176 -23.70 -6.31 3.58
CA HIS A 176 -22.80 -6.01 2.46
C HIS A 176 -21.48 -6.76 2.63
N GLY A 177 -20.96 -6.85 3.85
CA GLY A 177 -19.76 -7.64 4.11
C GLY A 177 -19.92 -9.11 3.71
N LEU A 178 -21.03 -9.75 4.10
CA LEU A 178 -21.35 -11.12 3.70
C LEU A 178 -21.43 -11.28 2.16
N ASN A 179 -22.00 -10.28 1.48
CA ASN A 179 -22.10 -10.30 0.01
C ASN A 179 -20.73 -10.14 -0.68
N LEU A 180 -19.83 -9.33 -0.11
CA LEU A 180 -18.47 -9.14 -0.63
C LEU A 180 -17.63 -10.40 -0.45
N GLU A 181 -17.81 -11.14 0.64
CA GLU A 181 -17.16 -12.44 0.81
C GLU A 181 -17.64 -13.47 -0.19
N LYS A 182 -18.96 -13.56 -0.43
CA LYS A 182 -19.52 -14.42 -1.48
C LYS A 182 -18.99 -14.05 -2.87
N ALA A 183 -18.58 -12.80 -3.07
CA ALA A 183 -17.92 -12.34 -4.30
C ALA A 183 -16.43 -12.73 -4.39
N GLY A 184 -15.83 -13.24 -3.32
CA GLY A 184 -14.43 -13.66 -3.24
C GLY A 184 -13.49 -12.67 -2.54
N ALA A 185 -14.02 -11.81 -1.66
CA ALA A 185 -13.17 -10.97 -0.81
C ALA A 185 -12.28 -11.84 0.10
N THR A 186 -10.99 -11.49 0.24
CA THR A 186 -10.08 -12.19 1.15
C THR A 186 -10.30 -11.78 2.61
N ALA A 187 -10.56 -10.50 2.83
CA ALA A 187 -10.94 -9.97 4.14
C ALA A 187 -11.83 -8.74 3.96
N VAL A 188 -12.83 -8.63 4.83
CA VAL A 188 -13.77 -7.52 4.84
C VAL A 188 -13.65 -6.75 6.16
N VAL A 189 -13.65 -5.43 6.08
CA VAL A 189 -13.57 -4.53 7.24
C VAL A 189 -14.76 -3.57 7.21
N PRO A 190 -15.69 -3.66 8.17
CA PRO A 190 -16.78 -2.69 8.29
C PRO A 190 -16.24 -1.29 8.61
N GLU A 191 -16.68 -0.29 7.87
CA GLU A 191 -16.21 1.09 8.04
C GLU A 191 -16.67 1.72 9.36
N THR A 192 -17.80 1.26 9.90
CA THR A 192 -18.44 1.83 11.09
C THR A 192 -17.88 1.26 12.38
N LEU A 193 -17.29 0.06 12.34
CA LEU A 193 -16.90 -0.67 13.54
C LEU A 193 -15.79 0.05 14.31
N GLU A 194 -14.62 0.22 13.68
CA GLU A 194 -13.45 0.75 14.39
C GLU A 194 -13.63 2.20 14.84
N PRO A 195 -14.20 3.14 14.03
CA PRO A 195 -14.52 4.48 14.51
C PRO A 195 -15.49 4.49 15.69
N SER A 196 -16.50 3.60 15.69
CA SER A 196 -17.46 3.49 16.79
C SER A 196 -16.80 2.93 18.06
N LEU A 197 -15.87 1.99 17.95
CA LEU A 197 -15.11 1.46 19.08
C LEU A 197 -14.18 2.51 19.69
N GLN A 198 -13.55 3.35 18.87
CA GLN A 198 -12.74 4.48 19.34
C GLN A 198 -13.60 5.53 20.08
N LEU A 199 -14.80 5.81 19.57
CA LEU A 199 -15.76 6.68 20.26
C LEU A 199 -16.22 6.06 21.60
N ALA A 200 -16.53 4.76 21.61
CA ALA A 200 -16.90 4.03 22.82
C ALA A 200 -15.77 4.08 23.86
N ALA A 201 -14.50 3.95 23.44
CA ALA A 201 -13.34 4.11 24.31
C ALA A 201 -13.33 5.47 25.02
N ALA A 202 -13.57 6.54 24.26
CA ALA A 202 -13.61 7.90 24.80
C ALA A 202 -14.77 8.09 25.79
N VAL A 203 -15.94 7.53 25.51
CA VAL A 203 -17.11 7.58 26.41
C VAL A 203 -16.84 6.79 27.70
N LEU A 204 -16.27 5.59 27.61
CA LEU A 204 -15.91 4.77 28.78
C LEU A 204 -14.82 5.43 29.63
N ALA A 205 -13.88 6.12 29.00
CA ALA A 205 -12.88 6.92 29.71
C ALA A 205 -13.52 8.03 30.54
N GLN A 206 -14.54 8.71 30.01
CA GLN A 206 -15.30 9.72 30.76
C GLN A 206 -16.14 9.12 31.89
N ALA A 207 -16.58 7.87 31.76
CA ALA A 207 -17.20 7.10 32.83
C ALA A 207 -16.21 6.64 33.92
N LYS A 208 -14.93 7.04 33.83
CA LYS A 208 -13.85 6.75 34.79
C LYS A 208 -13.46 5.28 34.88
N LEU A 209 -13.68 4.50 33.83
CA LEU A 209 -13.13 3.14 33.77
C LEU A 209 -11.61 3.20 33.59
N PRO A 210 -10.85 2.26 34.18
CA PRO A 210 -9.41 2.16 33.97
C PRO A 210 -9.10 1.74 32.52
N ALA A 211 -8.00 2.27 31.98
CA ALA A 211 -7.62 2.07 30.57
C ALA A 211 -7.45 0.58 30.17
N SER A 212 -7.04 -0.28 31.11
CA SER A 212 -6.93 -1.72 30.91
C SER A 212 -8.29 -2.37 30.69
N GLU A 213 -9.31 -1.96 31.45
CA GLU A 213 -10.68 -2.47 31.34
C GLU A 213 -11.33 -1.99 30.05
N ILE A 214 -11.17 -0.70 29.71
CA ILE A 214 -11.66 -0.15 28.43
C ILE A 214 -11.09 -0.93 27.25
N SER A 215 -9.78 -1.19 27.27
CA SER A 215 -9.08 -1.94 26.22
C SER A 215 -9.58 -3.39 26.13
N ALA A 216 -9.80 -4.04 27.27
CA ALA A 216 -10.36 -5.40 27.34
C ALA A 216 -11.78 -5.44 26.78
N THR A 217 -12.68 -4.54 27.21
CA THR A 217 -14.08 -4.47 26.73
C THR A 217 -14.16 -4.20 25.24
N ILE A 218 -13.34 -3.27 24.72
CA ILE A 218 -13.30 -2.98 23.28
C ILE A 218 -12.78 -4.17 22.50
N ASN A 219 -11.71 -4.81 22.99
CA ASN A 219 -11.16 -5.98 22.32
C ASN A 219 -12.14 -7.15 22.33
N GLU A 220 -12.85 -7.37 23.43
CA GLU A 220 -13.90 -8.39 23.53
C GLU A 220 -15.05 -8.10 22.55
N PHE A 221 -15.51 -6.84 22.47
CA PHE A 221 -16.55 -6.46 21.50
C PHE A 221 -16.07 -6.64 20.06
N ARG A 222 -14.82 -6.25 19.76
CA ARG A 222 -14.21 -6.45 18.44
C ARG A 222 -14.15 -7.93 18.09
N CYS A 223 -13.65 -8.77 19.00
CA CYS A 223 -13.58 -10.22 18.79
C CYS A 223 -14.97 -10.83 18.61
N ARG A 224 -15.96 -10.47 19.45
CA ARG A 224 -17.33 -10.99 19.36
C ARG A 224 -17.98 -10.61 18.04
N HIS A 225 -17.90 -9.34 17.65
CA HIS A 225 -18.53 -8.86 16.42
C HIS A 225 -17.86 -9.43 15.16
N LEU A 226 -16.53 -9.59 15.15
CA LEU A 226 -15.83 -10.28 14.06
C LEU A 226 -16.09 -11.79 14.06
N ALA A 227 -16.30 -12.42 15.22
CA ALA A 227 -16.63 -13.84 15.34
C ALA A 227 -18.05 -14.13 14.86
N GLU A 228 -19.05 -13.31 15.24
CA GLU A 228 -20.41 -13.40 14.70
C GLU A 228 -20.42 -13.27 13.18
N LEU A 229 -19.63 -12.35 12.64
CA LEU A 229 -19.43 -12.23 11.20
C LEU A 229 -18.79 -13.48 10.60
N THR A 230 -17.81 -14.09 11.27
CA THR A 230 -17.17 -15.34 10.83
C THR A 230 -18.14 -16.53 10.88
N GLU A 231 -18.95 -16.66 11.93
CA GLU A 231 -19.97 -17.71 12.06
C GLU A 231 -21.09 -17.58 11.01
N LEU A 232 -21.54 -16.35 10.73
CA LEU A 232 -22.50 -16.08 9.67
C LEU A 232 -21.92 -16.45 8.29
N CYS A 233 -20.62 -16.30 8.10
CA CYS A 233 -19.91 -16.70 6.89
C CYS A 233 -19.74 -18.22 6.78
N GLU A 234 -19.40 -18.91 7.87
CA GLU A 234 -19.31 -20.37 7.92
C GLU A 234 -20.68 -21.03 7.66
N ALA A 235 -21.75 -20.48 8.24
CA ALA A 235 -23.13 -20.90 7.95
C ALA A 235 -23.54 -20.62 6.47
N SER A 236 -22.90 -19.65 5.83
CA SER A 236 -23.08 -19.29 4.42
C SER A 236 -22.16 -20.07 3.46
N GLY A 237 -21.20 -20.85 3.97
CA GLY A 237 -20.25 -21.64 3.19
C GLY A 237 -18.98 -20.91 2.71
N SER A 238 -18.63 -19.74 3.24
CA SER A 238 -17.36 -19.04 2.94
C SER A 238 -16.32 -19.21 4.07
N SER A 239 -15.08 -19.58 3.73
CA SER A 239 -14.02 -19.96 4.70
C SER A 239 -12.86 -18.96 4.83
N LEU A 240 -13.09 -17.69 4.49
CA LEU A 240 -12.04 -16.66 4.48
C LEU A 240 -12.25 -15.71 5.65
N GLY A 241 -11.40 -15.86 6.68
CA GLY A 241 -11.53 -15.20 7.97
C GLY A 241 -11.44 -13.67 7.92
N TYR A 242 -12.24 -13.04 8.79
CA TYR A 242 -12.23 -11.60 9.01
C TYR A 242 -10.88 -11.11 9.57
N GLY A 243 -10.21 -10.26 8.78
CA GLY A 243 -9.60 -8.99 9.18
C GLY A 243 -8.55 -8.90 10.29
N TYR A 244 -8.22 -9.95 11.07
CA TYR A 244 -7.22 -9.83 12.14
C TYR A 244 -6.52 -11.16 12.53
N THR A 245 -7.20 -12.30 12.45
CA THR A 245 -6.77 -13.49 13.21
C THR A 245 -5.74 -14.40 12.52
N ARG A 246 -5.66 -14.44 11.17
CA ARG A 246 -4.78 -15.41 10.50
C ARG A 246 -3.28 -15.06 10.56
N ILE A 247 -2.92 -13.79 10.79
CA ILE A 247 -1.53 -13.35 10.82
C ILE A 247 -0.86 -13.67 12.17
N MET A 248 -1.64 -13.71 13.27
CA MET A 248 -1.10 -13.95 14.62
C MET A 248 -0.99 -15.44 14.99
N SER A 249 -1.83 -16.33 14.43
CA SER A 249 -1.80 -17.76 14.81
C SER A 249 -0.60 -18.53 14.26
N LYS A 250 0.07 -18.06 13.19
CA LYS A 250 1.23 -18.75 12.63
C LYS A 250 2.53 -18.58 13.46
N SER A 251 2.54 -17.69 14.46
CA SER A 251 3.72 -17.47 15.32
C SER A 251 3.73 -18.30 16.60
N LYS A 252 2.73 -19.16 16.87
CA LYS A 252 2.72 -19.96 18.10
C LYS A 252 2.01 -21.30 17.94
N SER A 253 2.66 -22.22 17.21
CA SER A 253 2.37 -23.66 17.31
C SER A 253 3.64 -24.47 17.05
N GLN A 254 4.56 -24.47 18.01
CA GLN A 254 5.30 -25.70 18.32
C GLN A 254 4.44 -26.44 19.34
N SER A 255 3.86 -27.55 18.89
CA SER A 255 3.06 -28.47 19.69
C SER A 255 3.92 -29.13 20.78
N PRO A 256 3.38 -29.35 21.99
CA PRO A 256 3.91 -30.38 22.88
C PRO A 256 3.39 -31.73 22.38
N ASP A 257 4.29 -32.60 21.94
CA ASP A 257 3.94 -33.95 21.51
C ASP A 257 3.36 -34.77 22.66
N THR A 258 2.28 -35.48 22.34
CA THR A 258 1.52 -36.37 23.21
C THR A 258 2.28 -37.65 23.53
N LEU A 259 2.10 -38.05 24.79
CA LEU A 259 2.41 -39.33 25.43
C LEU A 259 2.21 -40.56 24.54
N ASP A 260 3.24 -41.41 24.48
CA ASP A 260 3.10 -42.86 24.33
C ASP A 260 3.51 -43.52 25.66
N LEU A 261 2.64 -44.39 26.16
CA LEU A 261 2.87 -45.28 27.30
C LEU A 261 3.54 -46.55 26.79
N ASP A 262 4.64 -47.00 27.41
CA ASP A 262 4.71 -48.41 27.83
C ASP A 262 5.80 -48.70 28.87
N GLU A 263 5.33 -49.46 29.87
CA GLU A 263 5.95 -50.51 30.66
C GLU A 263 7.36 -50.37 31.30
N THR A 264 7.31 -50.37 32.64
CA THR A 264 8.14 -51.16 33.57
C THR A 264 9.67 -51.06 33.50
N GLN A 265 10.29 -50.61 34.60
CA GLN A 265 11.01 -51.51 35.51
C GLN A 265 11.55 -50.76 36.75
N VAL A 266 11.49 -51.50 37.85
CA VAL A 266 12.04 -51.26 39.18
C VAL A 266 13.56 -51.06 39.13
N SER A 267 14.11 -50.08 39.88
CA SER A 267 15.30 -50.30 40.72
C SER A 267 15.62 -49.07 41.58
N GLU A 268 15.98 -49.38 42.82
CA GLU A 268 16.49 -48.55 43.92
C GLU A 268 17.70 -47.67 43.57
N GLY A 269 17.95 -46.62 44.37
CA GLY A 269 19.31 -46.10 44.56
C GLY A 269 19.48 -44.61 44.91
N THR A 270 19.50 -44.33 46.22
CA THR A 270 20.54 -43.54 46.95
C THR A 270 20.95 -42.10 46.53
N LEU A 271 20.70 -41.19 47.47
CA LEU A 271 21.48 -40.04 48.01
C LEU A 271 22.83 -39.58 47.39
N ALA A 272 23.04 -38.26 47.53
CA ALA A 272 24.27 -37.44 47.53
C ALA A 272 24.95 -37.22 46.16
N VAL A 273 25.31 -35.99 45.76
CA VAL A 273 26.13 -34.94 46.43
C VAL A 273 25.60 -33.54 46.08
#